data_AF-A0A0T6BIF5-F1
#
_entry.id   AF-A0A0T6BIF5-F1
#
_cell.length_a   1.000
_cell.length_b   1.000
_cell.length_c   1.000
_cell.angle_alpha   90.00
_cell.angle_beta   90.00
_cell.angle_gamma   90.00
#
_symmetry.space_group_name_H-M   'P 1'
#
loop_
_entity.id
_entity.type
_entity.pdbx_description
1 polymer ?
#
loop_
_entity_poly.entity_id
_entity_poly.type
_entity_poly.pdbx_seq_one_letter_code
_entity_poly.pdbx_strand_id
1 'polypeptide(L)'
;NFADFWLADQLNSLAAALLDFQFLSCFYVTNGDWLNANNTAICAEQSFIIRPLVNCIPAWIRFAQCLRRYRDSKEAFPHLVNAGKYSSTFFVVIFATLRNYYKGDYLEKPSENPFTYLWIGASIVSSCYAYTWDIKMDWGLFDKSAGENTFLREEIVYSSTFFYYFAIVIDFILRFAWAISFYVTESKFIGGDLMTSILAPLEVFRRFVWNFFRLENEHLNNCGKFRAVRDISVAPIDQSDQTLIIRMMDEEDGVVNRKKKKNVSKKKEDRRLLISEDILSKLEGSSPTSTIHS
;
A
#
# COMPACT_ATOMS: atom_id res chain seq x y z
N ASN A 1 9.89 7.75 6.53
CA ASN A 1 8.62 7.30 7.15
C ASN A 1 7.73 6.64 6.07
N PHE A 2 6.69 5.87 6.44
CA PHE A 2 5.65 5.37 5.52
C PHE A 2 4.90 6.53 4.85
N ALA A 3 4.62 7.60 5.61
CA ALA A 3 3.98 8.81 5.10
C ALA A 3 4.71 9.43 3.90
N ASP A 4 6.03 9.57 3.95
CA ASP A 4 6.83 10.17 2.85
C ASP A 4 6.78 9.33 1.57
N PHE A 5 6.76 8.01 1.75
CA PHE A 5 6.53 7.09 0.64
C PHE A 5 5.11 7.35 0.13
N TRP A 6 4.10 7.09 0.94
CA TRP A 6 2.70 7.19 0.57
C TRP A 6 2.36 8.49 -0.19
N LEU A 7 2.83 9.65 0.30
CA LEU A 7 2.64 10.95 -0.33
C LEU A 7 3.26 11.04 -1.73
N ALA A 8 4.50 10.57 -1.89
CA ALA A 8 5.16 10.58 -3.19
C ALA A 8 4.50 9.61 -4.19
N ASP A 9 3.76 8.59 -3.73
CA ASP A 9 2.95 7.76 -4.63
C ASP A 9 1.72 8.52 -5.12
N GLN A 10 1.09 9.32 -4.26
CA GLN A 10 -0.03 10.18 -4.66
C GLN A 10 0.41 11.17 -5.75
N LEU A 11 1.62 11.71 -5.62
CA LEU A 11 2.17 12.66 -6.60
C LEU A 11 2.26 12.06 -8.02
N ASN A 12 2.50 10.75 -8.16
CA ASN A 12 2.56 10.10 -9.48
C ASN A 12 1.21 10.12 -10.20
N SER A 13 0.10 10.10 -9.46
CA SER A 13 -1.25 10.22 -10.04
C SER A 13 -1.64 11.68 -10.31
N LEU A 14 -0.85 12.66 -9.86
CA LEU A 14 -1.06 14.10 -10.08
C LEU A 14 -0.27 14.65 -11.28
N ALA A 15 0.38 13.79 -12.07
CA ALA A 15 1.19 14.23 -13.22
C ALA A 15 0.39 15.09 -14.23
N ALA A 16 -0.87 14.72 -14.51
CA ALA A 16 -1.75 15.52 -15.37
C ALA A 16 -2.01 16.92 -14.79
N ALA A 17 -2.33 17.00 -13.49
CA ALA A 17 -2.55 18.28 -12.82
C ALA A 17 -1.30 19.18 -12.81
N LEU A 18 -0.09 18.59 -12.69
CA LEU A 18 1.16 19.34 -12.78
C LEU A 18 1.40 19.89 -14.19
N LEU A 19 1.06 19.11 -15.22
CA LEU A 19 1.16 19.55 -16.61
C LEU A 19 0.16 20.67 -16.91
N ASP A 20 -1.08 20.56 -16.43
CA ASP A 20 -2.09 21.61 -16.56
C ASP A 20 -1.67 22.88 -15.82
N PHE A 21 -1.08 22.73 -14.62
CA PHE A 21 -0.53 23.86 -13.88
C PHE A 21 0.62 24.55 -14.63
N GLN A 22 1.52 23.78 -15.25
CA GLN A 22 2.57 24.32 -16.12
C GLN A 22 1.99 25.04 -17.33
N PHE A 23 0.98 24.47 -17.99
CA PHE A 23 0.31 25.09 -19.11
C PHE A 23 -0.35 26.40 -18.69
N LEU A 24 -1.11 26.40 -17.59
CA LEU A 24 -1.77 27.58 -17.03
C LEU A 24 -0.77 28.69 -16.69
N SER A 25 0.35 28.33 -16.05
CA SER A 25 1.43 29.26 -15.73
C SER A 25 2.04 29.88 -16.99
N CYS A 26 2.33 29.05 -18.00
CA CYS A 26 2.86 29.53 -19.27
C CYS A 26 1.85 30.44 -19.99
N PHE A 27 0.59 30.05 -20.05
CA PHE A 27 -0.47 30.80 -20.70
C PHE A 27 -0.59 32.19 -20.07
N TYR A 28 -0.71 32.31 -18.75
CA TYR A 28 -0.85 33.63 -18.12
C TYR A 28 0.41 34.50 -18.12
N VAL A 29 1.60 33.90 -18.24
CA VAL A 29 2.85 34.67 -18.35
C VAL A 29 3.07 35.19 -19.77
N THR A 30 2.66 34.42 -20.78
CA THR A 30 2.91 34.75 -22.20
C THR A 30 1.76 35.50 -22.87
N ASN A 31 0.53 35.32 -22.38
CA ASN A 31 -0.64 36.02 -22.91
C ASN A 31 -0.83 37.34 -22.17
N GLY A 32 -0.47 38.44 -22.83
CA GLY A 32 -0.64 39.79 -22.28
C GLY A 32 -2.08 40.31 -22.30
N ASP A 33 -2.96 39.67 -23.06
CA ASP A 33 -4.39 40.01 -23.16
C ASP A 33 -5.24 38.85 -22.62
N TRP A 34 -6.04 39.14 -21.59
CA TRP A 34 -6.87 38.16 -20.89
C TRP A 34 -8.19 37.88 -21.60
N LEU A 35 -8.55 38.72 -22.58
CA LEU A 35 -9.81 38.63 -23.34
C LEU A 35 -9.61 38.01 -24.73
N ASN A 36 -8.39 38.04 -25.25
CA ASN A 36 -8.02 37.42 -26.52
C ASN A 36 -6.96 36.35 -26.30
N ALA A 37 -7.32 35.08 -26.56
CA ALA A 37 -6.35 34.01 -26.59
C ALA A 37 -5.46 34.12 -27.84
N ASN A 38 -4.31 34.80 -27.72
CA ASN A 38 -3.24 34.67 -28.71
C ASN A 38 -2.68 33.22 -28.72
N ASN A 39 -1.80 32.94 -29.68
CA ASN A 39 -1.26 31.62 -30.06
C ASN A 39 -0.97 30.67 -28.87
N THR A 40 -1.95 29.86 -28.48
CA THR A 40 -1.88 28.89 -27.36
C THR A 40 -0.88 27.75 -27.60
N ALA A 41 -0.47 27.58 -28.86
CA ALA A 41 0.50 26.57 -29.30
C ALA A 41 1.89 26.74 -28.67
N ILE A 42 2.28 27.95 -28.24
CA ILE A 42 3.59 28.20 -27.61
C ILE A 42 3.74 27.36 -26.33
N CYS A 43 2.69 27.31 -25.51
CA CYS A 43 2.71 26.63 -24.21
C CYS A 43 2.40 25.14 -24.29
N ALA A 44 1.60 24.72 -25.28
CA ALA A 44 1.19 23.33 -25.45
C ALA A 44 2.15 22.51 -26.34
N GLU A 45 2.67 23.13 -27.42
CA GLU A 45 3.36 22.42 -28.51
C GLU A 45 4.84 22.80 -28.63
N GLN A 46 5.23 24.05 -28.38
CA GLN A 46 6.63 24.50 -28.54
C GLN A 46 7.53 24.23 -27.32
N SER A 47 6.95 23.83 -26.19
CA SER A 47 7.69 23.46 -24.96
C SER A 47 8.31 22.06 -25.05
N PHE A 48 9.30 21.89 -25.92
CA PHE A 48 10.01 20.61 -26.08
C PHE A 48 10.79 20.18 -24.83
N ILE A 49 11.18 21.13 -23.98
CA ILE A 49 12.03 20.88 -22.80
C ILE A 49 11.22 20.91 -21.50
N ILE A 50 10.41 21.95 -21.26
CA ILE A 50 9.81 22.18 -19.94
C ILE A 50 8.72 21.14 -19.66
N ARG A 51 7.87 20.84 -20.65
CA ARG A 51 6.75 19.90 -20.50
C ARG A 51 7.19 18.48 -20.10
N PRO A 52 8.17 17.83 -20.78
CA PRO A 52 8.65 16.53 -20.32
C PRO A 52 9.36 16.57 -18.98
N LEU A 53 10.06 17.65 -18.64
CA LEU A 53 10.66 17.80 -17.31
C LEU A 53 9.57 17.78 -16.23
N VAL A 54 8.50 18.56 -16.40
CA VAL A 54 7.36 18.57 -15.46
C VAL A 54 6.69 17.20 -15.37
N ASN A 55 6.50 16.51 -16.49
CA ASN A 55 5.94 15.15 -16.51
C ASN A 55 6.80 14.15 -15.72
N CYS A 56 8.13 14.31 -15.76
CA CYS A 56 9.07 13.44 -15.06
C CYS A 56 9.21 13.75 -13.57
N ILE A 57 8.77 14.91 -13.06
CA ILE A 57 8.96 15.31 -11.65
C ILE A 57 8.45 14.25 -10.67
N PRO A 58 7.20 13.74 -10.77
CA PRO A 58 6.69 12.76 -9.82
C PRO A 58 7.50 11.45 -9.78
N ALA A 59 7.85 10.94 -10.96
CA ALA A 59 8.64 9.73 -11.10
C ALA A 59 10.07 9.93 -10.59
N TRP A 60 10.67 11.10 -10.86
CA TRP A 60 12.00 11.47 -10.38
C TRP A 60 12.08 11.50 -8.86
N ILE A 61 11.11 12.14 -8.19
CA ILE A 61 11.08 12.19 -6.73
C ILE A 61 11.06 10.77 -6.15
N ARG A 62 10.23 9.88 -6.71
CA ARG A 62 10.17 8.49 -6.28
C ARG A 62 11.44 7.70 -6.56
N PHE A 63 12.01 7.87 -7.74
CA PHE A 63 13.29 7.28 -8.11
C PHE A 63 14.41 7.69 -7.12
N ALA A 64 14.55 8.99 -6.86
CA ALA A 64 15.55 9.52 -5.94
C ALA A 64 15.34 9.02 -4.49
N GLN A 65 14.09 8.95 -4.02
CA GLN A 65 13.76 8.37 -2.72
C GLN A 65 14.18 6.90 -2.62
N CYS A 66 13.96 6.11 -3.68
CA CYS A 66 14.33 4.70 -3.71
C CYS A 66 15.86 4.52 -3.69
N LEU A 67 16.60 5.33 -4.46
CA LEU A 67 18.06 5.31 -4.44
C LEU A 67 18.64 5.73 -3.09
N ARG A 68 18.07 6.77 -2.46
CA ARG A 68 18.49 7.20 -1.13
C ARG A 68 18.30 6.09 -0.10
N ARG A 69 17.14 5.41 -0.11
CA ARG A 69 16.90 4.27 0.78
C ARG A 69 17.88 3.13 0.53
N TYR A 70 18.14 2.78 -0.73
CA TYR A 70 19.15 1.77 -1.05
C TYR A 70 20.54 2.16 -0.51
N ARG A 71 20.93 3.43 -0.64
CA ARG A 71 22.20 3.91 -0.11
C ARG A 71 22.27 3.77 1.41
N ASP A 72 21.19 4.10 2.10
CA ASP A 72 21.12 4.16 3.56
C ASP A 72 20.95 2.76 4.18
N SER A 73 20.17 1.84 3.58
CA SER A 73 19.96 0.46 4.10
C SER A 73 20.87 -0.60 3.49
N LYS A 74 21.45 -0.34 2.30
CA LYS A 74 22.18 -1.31 1.47
C LYS A 74 21.37 -2.53 1.00
N GLU A 75 20.06 -2.53 1.21
CA GLU A 75 19.16 -3.58 0.75
C GLU A 75 18.72 -3.31 -0.68
N ALA A 76 19.18 -4.13 -1.63
CA ALA A 76 18.83 -3.99 -3.05
C ALA A 76 17.34 -4.22 -3.30
N PHE A 77 16.73 -5.20 -2.62
CA PHE A 77 15.29 -5.44 -2.65
C PHE A 77 14.65 -4.93 -1.36
N PRO A 78 13.53 -4.19 -1.41
CA PRO A 78 12.74 -3.81 -2.58
C PRO A 78 13.22 -2.52 -3.29
N HIS A 79 14.23 -1.81 -2.76
CA HIS A 79 14.51 -0.43 -3.13
C HIS A 79 14.94 -0.22 -4.59
N LEU A 80 15.93 -0.97 -5.09
CA LEU A 80 16.45 -0.80 -6.44
C LEU A 80 15.45 -1.27 -7.50
N VAL A 81 14.68 -2.32 -7.18
CA VAL A 81 13.59 -2.79 -8.04
C VAL A 81 12.48 -1.74 -8.12
N ASN A 82 12.15 -1.08 -7.01
CA ASN A 82 11.19 0.03 -7.07
C ASN A 82 11.75 1.25 -7.83
N ALA A 83 13.05 1.52 -7.73
CA ALA A 83 13.70 2.56 -8.54
C ALA A 83 13.60 2.23 -10.04
N GLY A 84 13.82 0.96 -10.42
CA GLY A 84 13.62 0.46 -11.77
C GLY A 84 12.21 0.74 -12.29
N LYS A 85 11.19 0.48 -11.47
CA LYS A 85 9.79 0.79 -11.80
C LYS A 85 9.57 2.25 -12.14
N TYR A 86 10.07 3.20 -11.34
CA TYR A 86 9.88 4.63 -11.66
C TYR A 86 10.76 5.09 -12.82
N SER A 87 11.89 4.42 -13.06
CA SER A 87 12.74 4.73 -14.20
C SER A 87 12.09 4.39 -15.54
N SER A 88 11.20 3.39 -15.61
CA SER A 88 10.47 3.07 -16.85
C SER A 88 9.62 4.24 -17.34
N THR A 89 9.11 5.07 -16.43
CA THR A 89 8.37 6.29 -16.77
C THR A 89 9.23 7.28 -17.57
N PHE A 90 10.53 7.38 -17.30
CA PHE A 90 11.41 8.28 -18.06
C PHE A 90 11.46 7.89 -19.53
N PHE A 91 11.55 6.60 -19.84
CA PHE A 91 11.53 6.11 -21.22
C PHE A 91 10.19 6.40 -21.91
N VAL A 92 9.07 6.21 -21.20
CA VAL A 92 7.74 6.56 -21.71
C VAL A 92 7.69 8.04 -22.08
N VAL A 93 8.13 8.94 -21.18
CA VAL A 93 8.11 10.38 -21.44
C VAL A 93 9.05 10.76 -22.58
N ILE A 94 10.28 10.24 -22.61
CA ILE A 94 11.26 10.52 -23.67
C ILE A 94 10.70 10.11 -25.04
N PHE A 95 10.18 8.89 -25.19
CA PHE A 95 9.64 8.44 -26.47
C PHE A 95 8.34 9.16 -26.84
N ALA A 96 7.50 9.54 -25.88
CA ALA A 96 6.33 10.38 -26.14
C ALA A 96 6.74 11.76 -26.68
N THR A 97 7.77 12.37 -26.10
CA THR A 97 8.29 13.67 -26.54
C THR A 97 8.90 13.58 -27.94
N LEU A 98 9.74 12.57 -28.20
CA LEU A 98 10.34 12.35 -29.52
C LEU A 98 9.26 12.07 -30.58
N ARG A 99 8.24 11.27 -30.25
CA ARG A 99 7.11 11.02 -31.14
C ARG A 99 6.40 12.32 -31.54
N ASN A 100 6.13 13.21 -30.58
CA ASN A 100 5.47 14.48 -30.84
C ASN A 100 6.36 15.45 -31.62
N TYR A 101 7.66 15.50 -31.32
CA TYR A 101 8.62 16.36 -32.01
C TYR A 101 8.77 16.00 -33.49
N TYR A 102 8.95 14.72 -33.80
CA TYR A 102 9.07 14.24 -35.17
C TYR A 102 7.72 14.05 -35.86
N LYS A 103 6.59 14.40 -35.24
CA LYS A 103 5.25 14.21 -35.82
C LYS A 103 5.10 14.89 -37.19
N GLY A 104 5.75 16.04 -37.40
CA GLY A 104 5.75 16.78 -38.66
C GLY A 104 6.37 16.01 -39.83
N ASP A 105 7.43 15.25 -39.57
CA ASP A 105 8.18 14.51 -40.60
C ASP A 105 7.42 13.28 -41.12
N TYR A 106 6.43 12.80 -40.34
CA TYR A 106 5.64 11.61 -40.65
C TYR A 106 4.14 11.93 -40.88
N LEU A 107 3.81 13.17 -41.28
CA LEU A 107 2.41 13.59 -41.48
C LEU A 107 1.67 12.75 -42.54
N GLU A 108 2.32 12.42 -43.65
CA GLU A 108 1.73 11.63 -44.74
C GLU A 108 1.59 10.15 -44.36
N LYS A 109 2.50 9.65 -43.51
CA LYS A 109 2.56 8.26 -43.09
C LYS A 109 2.84 8.11 -41.58
N PRO A 110 1.84 8.38 -40.73
CA PRO A 110 2.02 8.36 -39.27
C PRO A 110 2.48 6.99 -38.73
N SER A 111 2.14 5.90 -39.42
CA SER A 111 2.54 4.54 -39.07
C SER A 111 4.04 4.28 -39.24
N GLU A 112 4.76 5.08 -40.04
CA GLU A 112 6.20 4.90 -40.24
C GLU A 112 7.04 5.57 -39.13
N ASN A 113 6.41 6.30 -38.19
CA ASN A 113 7.14 6.95 -37.10
C ASN A 113 7.70 5.92 -36.09
N PRO A 114 9.03 5.71 -36.02
CA PRO A 114 9.64 4.69 -35.16
C PRO A 114 9.43 4.98 -33.67
N PHE A 115 9.33 6.25 -33.29
CA PHE A 115 9.13 6.65 -31.90
C PHE A 115 7.75 6.25 -31.36
N THR A 116 6.75 6.06 -32.23
CA THR A 116 5.45 5.50 -31.84
C THR A 116 5.61 4.08 -31.29
N TYR A 117 6.38 3.22 -31.98
CA TYR A 117 6.60 1.84 -31.53
C TYR A 117 7.45 1.77 -30.25
N LEU A 118 8.49 2.61 -30.15
CA LEU A 118 9.29 2.71 -28.93
C LEU A 118 8.45 3.18 -27.74
N TRP A 119 7.58 4.16 -27.95
CA TRP A 119 6.66 4.65 -26.93
C TRP A 119 5.64 3.58 -26.50
N ILE A 120 5.05 2.84 -27.44
CA ILE A 120 4.14 1.72 -27.14
C ILE A 120 4.87 0.66 -26.32
N GLY A 121 6.07 0.24 -26.75
CA GLY A 121 6.87 -0.75 -26.03
C GLY A 121 7.22 -0.32 -24.61
N ALA A 122 7.67 0.92 -24.43
CA ALA A 122 7.97 1.48 -23.11
C ALA A 122 6.71 1.57 -22.23
N SER A 123 5.56 1.94 -22.81
CA SER A 123 4.29 2.05 -22.09
C SER A 123 3.79 0.69 -21.63
N ILE A 124 3.92 -0.36 -22.45
CA ILE A 124 3.61 -1.74 -22.07
C ILE A 124 4.50 -2.18 -20.90
N VAL A 125 5.83 -2.01 -21.02
CA VAL A 125 6.78 -2.40 -19.97
C VAL A 125 6.45 -1.68 -18.67
N SER A 126 6.25 -0.36 -18.74
CA SER A 126 5.94 0.47 -17.58
C SER A 126 4.60 0.07 -16.93
N SER A 127 3.54 -0.14 -17.70
CA SER A 127 2.24 -0.56 -17.19
C SER A 127 2.28 -1.97 -16.58
N CYS A 128 2.92 -2.94 -17.23
CA CYS A 128 3.07 -4.29 -16.70
C CYS A 128 3.88 -4.31 -15.40
N TYR A 129 4.96 -3.55 -15.33
CA TYR A 129 5.78 -3.43 -14.12
C TYR A 129 4.95 -2.81 -12.98
N ALA A 130 4.33 -1.65 -13.22
CA ALA A 130 3.51 -0.98 -12.22
C ALA A 130 2.34 -1.84 -11.75
N TYR A 131 1.63 -2.50 -12.66
CA TYR A 131 0.54 -3.42 -12.32
C TYR A 131 1.03 -4.57 -11.45
N THR A 132 2.12 -5.24 -11.84
CA THR A 132 2.70 -6.34 -11.06
C THR A 132 3.12 -5.87 -9.66
N TRP A 133 3.66 -4.66 -9.57
CA TRP A 133 4.05 -4.05 -8.31
C TRP A 133 2.85 -3.78 -7.40
N ASP A 134 1.79 -3.18 -7.94
CA ASP A 134 0.60 -2.84 -7.16
C ASP A 134 -0.05 -4.10 -6.57
N ILE A 135 -0.20 -5.16 -7.37
CA ILE A 135 -0.79 -6.42 -6.92
C ILE A 135 0.09 -7.17 -5.93
N LYS A 136 1.38 -7.40 -6.26
CA LYS A 136 2.25 -8.27 -5.46
C LYS A 136 2.92 -7.57 -4.30
N MET A 137 3.43 -6.36 -4.51
CA MET A 137 4.24 -5.66 -3.52
C MET A 137 3.39 -4.77 -2.63
N ASP A 138 2.55 -3.93 -3.24
CA ASP A 138 1.79 -2.93 -2.50
C ASP A 138 0.58 -3.53 -1.80
N TRP A 139 -0.15 -4.43 -2.46
CA TRP A 139 -1.30 -5.12 -1.87
C TRP A 139 -0.93 -6.47 -1.22
N GLY A 140 0.26 -7.01 -1.48
CA GLY A 140 0.69 -8.27 -0.88
C GLY A 140 -0.18 -9.47 -1.29
N LEU A 141 -0.76 -9.42 -2.50
CA LEU A 141 -1.58 -10.51 -3.04
C LEU A 141 -0.70 -11.53 -3.77
N PHE A 142 -1.25 -12.72 -4.06
CA PHE A 142 -0.55 -13.87 -4.64
C PHE A 142 0.54 -14.46 -3.72
N ASP A 143 0.30 -14.49 -2.41
CA ASP A 143 1.13 -15.29 -1.51
C ASP A 143 0.87 -16.78 -1.73
N LYS A 144 1.92 -17.61 -1.68
CA LYS A 144 1.79 -19.08 -1.86
C LYS A 144 1.09 -19.76 -0.68
N SER A 145 0.95 -19.02 0.42
CA SER A 145 0.30 -19.41 1.68
C SER A 145 -1.23 -19.30 1.65
N ALA A 146 -1.83 -18.97 0.50
CA ALA A 146 -3.21 -18.50 0.33
C ALA A 146 -4.37 -19.42 0.80
N GLY A 147 -4.12 -20.66 1.23
CA GLY A 147 -5.16 -21.57 1.70
C GLY A 147 -6.35 -21.70 0.73
N GLU A 148 -7.57 -21.42 1.21
CA GLU A 148 -8.82 -21.50 0.45
C GLU A 148 -9.09 -20.27 -0.44
N ASN A 149 -8.37 -19.15 -0.26
CA ASN A 149 -8.59 -17.94 -1.04
C ASN A 149 -7.61 -17.89 -2.23
N THR A 150 -7.96 -18.52 -3.35
CA THR A 150 -7.12 -18.54 -4.57
C THR A 150 -6.62 -17.13 -4.95
N PHE A 151 -5.29 -16.95 -5.01
CA PHE A 151 -4.60 -15.69 -5.36
C PHE A 151 -4.62 -14.55 -4.31
N LEU A 152 -5.27 -14.76 -3.17
CA LEU A 152 -5.29 -13.81 -2.05
C LEU A 152 -4.29 -14.24 -0.96
N ARG A 153 -4.05 -13.39 0.03
CA ARG A 153 -3.26 -13.72 1.23
C ARG A 153 -4.17 -14.34 2.31
N GLU A 154 -3.57 -15.02 3.29
CA GLU A 154 -4.30 -15.74 4.34
C GLU A 154 -5.12 -14.80 5.25
N GLU A 155 -4.55 -13.66 5.64
CA GLU A 155 -5.23 -12.65 6.46
C GLU A 155 -5.82 -11.52 5.60
N ILE A 156 -7.15 -11.44 5.56
CA ILE A 156 -7.90 -10.35 4.94
C ILE A 156 -8.65 -9.55 6.01
N VAL A 157 -8.60 -8.22 5.95
CA VAL A 157 -9.35 -7.34 6.87
C VAL A 157 -10.75 -7.09 6.31
N TYR A 158 -10.88 -6.96 4.99
CA TYR A 158 -12.19 -6.80 4.35
C TYR A 158 -12.94 -8.15 4.25
N SER A 159 -14.14 -8.19 4.81
CA SER A 159 -15.00 -9.38 4.91
C SER A 159 -15.39 -9.99 3.55
N SER A 160 -15.51 -9.17 2.50
CA SER A 160 -15.91 -9.65 1.17
C SER A 160 -14.72 -9.72 0.20
N THR A 161 -14.44 -10.93 -0.31
CA THR A 161 -13.39 -11.19 -1.30
C THR A 161 -13.67 -10.51 -2.65
N PHE A 162 -14.93 -10.20 -2.95
CA PHE A 162 -15.34 -9.50 -4.17
C PHE A 162 -14.61 -8.17 -4.37
N PHE A 163 -14.39 -7.41 -3.29
CA PHE A 163 -13.71 -6.11 -3.39
C PHE A 163 -12.27 -6.24 -3.90
N TYR A 164 -11.57 -7.31 -3.54
CA TYR A 164 -10.20 -7.55 -4.01
C TYR A 164 -10.17 -7.89 -5.49
N TYR A 165 -11.02 -8.82 -5.95
CA TYR A 165 -11.09 -9.17 -7.36
C TYR A 165 -11.53 -7.98 -8.22
N PHE A 166 -12.51 -7.21 -7.75
CA PHE A 166 -12.92 -5.98 -8.39
C PHE A 166 -11.75 -4.97 -8.48
N ALA A 167 -10.99 -4.79 -7.40
CA ALA A 167 -9.82 -3.92 -7.37
C ALA A 167 -8.73 -4.37 -8.35
N ILE A 168 -8.45 -5.67 -8.45
CA ILE A 168 -7.49 -6.24 -9.40
C ILE A 168 -7.89 -5.92 -10.85
N VAL A 169 -9.17 -6.10 -11.17
CA VAL A 169 -9.70 -5.87 -12.54
C VAL A 169 -9.71 -4.39 -12.88
N ILE A 170 -10.21 -3.53 -11.98
CA ILE A 170 -10.26 -2.08 -12.25
C ILE A 170 -8.86 -1.47 -12.34
N ASP A 171 -7.91 -1.92 -11.52
CA ASP A 171 -6.53 -1.46 -11.61
C ASP A 171 -5.90 -1.86 -12.95
N PHE A 172 -6.13 -3.09 -13.42
CA PHE A 172 -5.68 -3.53 -14.73
C PHE A 172 -6.26 -2.65 -15.85
N ILE A 173 -7.58 -2.49 -15.91
CA ILE A 173 -8.25 -1.69 -16.96
C ILE A 173 -7.70 -0.26 -16.97
N LEU A 174 -7.64 0.39 -15.80
CA LEU A 174 -7.19 1.78 -15.71
C LEU A 174 -5.69 1.93 -15.98
N ARG A 175 -4.86 0.92 -15.67
CA ARG A 175 -3.42 0.93 -16.00
C ARG A 175 -3.14 0.89 -17.50
N PHE A 176 -3.99 0.20 -18.25
CA PHE A 176 -3.89 0.08 -19.70
C PHE A 176 -4.81 1.06 -20.43
N ALA A 177 -5.46 1.99 -19.73
CA ALA A 177 -6.34 2.99 -20.32
C ALA A 177 -5.61 3.92 -21.31
N TRP A 178 -4.28 4.07 -21.19
CA TRP A 178 -3.46 4.78 -22.18
C TRP A 178 -3.57 4.17 -23.58
N ALA A 179 -3.73 2.85 -23.70
CA ALA A 179 -3.83 2.17 -24.98
C ALA A 179 -5.18 2.47 -25.65
N ILE A 180 -6.25 2.51 -24.87
CA ILE A 180 -7.59 2.93 -25.32
C ILE A 180 -7.54 4.40 -25.74
N SER A 181 -6.96 5.27 -24.91
CA SER A 181 -6.77 6.70 -25.22
C SER A 181 -6.02 6.91 -26.53
N PHE A 182 -4.91 6.19 -26.70
CA PHE A 182 -4.12 6.24 -27.92
C PHE A 182 -4.93 5.83 -29.15
N TYR A 183 -5.60 4.67 -29.11
CA TYR A 183 -6.41 4.19 -30.22
C TYR A 183 -7.49 5.20 -30.62
N VAL A 184 -8.26 5.69 -29.66
CA VAL A 184 -9.37 6.60 -29.90
C VAL A 184 -8.89 7.97 -30.42
N THR A 185 -7.77 8.47 -29.89
CA THR A 185 -7.20 9.76 -30.30
C THR A 185 -6.58 9.69 -31.69
N GLU A 186 -5.87 8.61 -32.03
CA GLU A 186 -5.29 8.43 -33.36
C GLU A 186 -6.34 8.17 -34.43
N SER A 187 -7.44 7.48 -34.10
CA SER A 187 -8.61 7.34 -34.98
C SER A 187 -9.44 8.62 -35.12
N LYS A 188 -9.07 9.71 -34.44
CA LYS A 188 -9.77 11.02 -34.45
C LYS A 188 -11.23 10.96 -34.00
N PHE A 189 -11.62 9.94 -33.23
CA PHE A 189 -12.97 9.85 -32.67
C PHE A 189 -13.19 10.86 -31.54
N ILE A 190 -12.16 11.06 -30.70
CA ILE A 190 -12.19 11.97 -29.54
C ILE A 190 -10.87 12.76 -29.53
N GLY A 191 -10.93 14.05 -29.19
CA GLY A 191 -9.74 14.88 -29.02
C GLY A 191 -8.90 14.46 -27.80
N GLY A 192 -7.58 14.61 -27.90
CA GLY A 192 -6.65 14.21 -26.83
C GLY A 192 -6.89 14.91 -25.49
N ASP A 193 -7.31 16.19 -25.52
CA ASP A 193 -7.62 16.95 -24.31
C ASP A 193 -8.83 16.40 -23.59
N LEU A 194 -9.91 16.08 -24.33
CA LEU A 194 -11.11 15.46 -23.77
C LEU A 194 -10.79 14.07 -23.18
N MET A 195 -9.96 13.28 -23.85
CA MET A 195 -9.54 11.99 -23.31
C MET A 195 -8.70 12.15 -22.02
N THR A 196 -7.84 13.17 -21.95
CA THR A 196 -7.09 13.50 -20.73
C THR A 196 -8.02 13.94 -19.60
N SER A 197 -9.04 14.76 -19.89
CA SER A 197 -10.06 15.15 -18.91
C SER A 197 -10.87 13.98 -18.37
N ILE A 198 -11.09 12.92 -19.16
CA ILE A 198 -11.75 11.69 -18.71
C ILE A 198 -10.79 10.83 -17.88
N LEU A 199 -9.56 10.64 -18.34
CA LEU A 199 -8.60 9.75 -17.68
C LEU A 199 -8.02 10.30 -16.37
N ALA A 200 -7.84 11.61 -16.24
CA ALA A 200 -7.22 12.20 -15.05
C ALA A 200 -8.04 11.92 -13.76
N PRO A 201 -9.37 12.14 -13.71
CA PRO A 201 -10.19 11.74 -12.56
C PRO A 201 -10.21 10.22 -12.31
N LEU A 202 -10.18 9.41 -13.38
CA LEU A 202 -10.13 7.95 -13.25
C LEU A 202 -8.81 7.48 -12.64
N GLU A 203 -7.69 8.12 -12.94
CA GLU A 203 -6.39 7.83 -12.30
C GLU A 203 -6.41 8.19 -10.81
N VAL A 204 -7.09 9.29 -10.43
CA VAL A 204 -7.30 9.64 -9.01
C VAL A 204 -8.17 8.58 -8.31
N PHE A 205 -9.26 8.15 -8.95
CA PHE A 205 -10.11 7.08 -8.43
C PHE A 205 -9.34 5.76 -8.27
N ARG A 206 -8.53 5.38 -9.26
CA ARG A 206 -7.65 4.19 -9.18
C ARG A 206 -6.73 4.28 -7.97
N ARG A 207 -6.10 5.44 -7.75
CA ARG A 207 -5.22 5.68 -6.59
C ARG A 207 -5.98 5.62 -5.27
N PHE A 208 -7.21 6.12 -5.22
CA PHE A 208 -8.08 5.99 -4.06
C PHE A 208 -8.33 4.52 -3.70
N VAL A 209 -8.66 3.68 -4.67
CA VAL A 209 -8.78 2.22 -4.46
C VAL A 209 -7.46 1.63 -3.97
N TRP A 210 -6.34 1.95 -4.63
CA TRP A 210 -5.01 1.50 -4.22
C TRP A 210 -4.66 1.88 -2.78
N ASN A 211 -5.07 3.06 -2.31
CA ASN A 211 -4.79 3.54 -0.95
C ASN A 211 -5.38 2.62 0.12
N PHE A 212 -6.60 2.11 -0.07
CA PHE A 212 -7.22 1.18 0.90
C PHE A 212 -6.39 -0.09 1.05
N PHE A 213 -6.09 -0.76 -0.06
CA PHE A 213 -5.35 -2.02 -0.03
C PHE A 213 -3.88 -1.84 0.38
N ARG A 214 -3.24 -0.70 0.03
CA ARG A 214 -1.89 -0.39 0.50
C ARG A 214 -1.85 -0.18 2.02
N LEU A 215 -2.80 0.59 2.56
CA LEU A 215 -2.92 0.82 4.00
C LEU A 215 -3.19 -0.47 4.75
N GLU A 216 -4.08 -1.31 4.22
CA GLU A 216 -4.38 -2.62 4.78
C GLU A 216 -3.14 -3.53 4.80
N ASN A 217 -2.42 -3.65 3.68
CA ASN A 217 -1.19 -4.44 3.62
C ASN A 217 -0.10 -3.89 4.57
N GLU A 218 0.01 -2.57 4.70
CA GLU A 218 0.93 -1.97 5.68
C GLU A 218 0.51 -2.25 7.13
N HIS A 219 -0.79 -2.20 7.42
CA HIS A 219 -1.33 -2.52 8.75
C HIS A 219 -1.03 -3.97 9.13
N LEU A 220 -1.33 -4.93 8.24
CA LEU A 220 -1.06 -6.35 8.46
C LEU A 220 0.44 -6.62 8.65
N ASN A 221 1.29 -6.00 7.82
CA ASN A 221 2.75 -6.14 7.97
C ASN A 221 3.29 -5.55 9.28
N ASN A 222 2.71 -4.46 9.77
CA ASN A 222 3.11 -3.85 11.04
C ASN A 222 2.58 -4.65 12.25
N CYS A 223 1.36 -5.19 12.17
CA CYS A 223 0.80 -6.10 13.17
C CYS A 223 1.58 -7.42 13.25
N GLY A 224 1.89 -8.03 12.11
CA GLY A 224 2.67 -9.28 12.02
C GLY A 224 4.13 -9.14 12.49
N LYS A 225 4.70 -7.92 12.46
CA LYS A 225 6.03 -7.61 13.03
C LYS A 225 5.97 -7.03 14.45
N PHE A 226 4.80 -7.08 15.10
CA PHE A 226 4.53 -6.52 16.45
C PHE A 226 4.85 -5.03 16.61
N ARG A 227 4.92 -4.26 15.52
CA ARG A 227 5.16 -2.81 15.55
C ARG A 227 3.90 -2.00 15.91
N ALA A 228 2.74 -2.63 15.87
CA ALA A 228 1.43 -2.04 16.15
C ALA A 228 0.70 -2.76 17.31
N VAL A 229 1.44 -3.24 18.32
CA VAL A 229 0.84 -3.82 19.52
C VAL A 229 0.56 -2.71 20.53
N ARG A 230 -0.68 -2.60 20.99
CA ARG A 230 -1.01 -1.87 22.23
C ARG A 230 -0.35 -2.65 23.36
N ASP A 231 0.46 -1.99 24.19
CA ASP A 231 1.26 -2.61 25.26
C ASP A 231 0.63 -3.89 25.77
N ILE A 232 1.33 -5.01 25.58
CA ILE A 232 0.91 -6.28 26.18
C ILE A 232 0.87 -5.98 27.66
N SER A 233 -0.32 -5.90 28.25
CA SER A 233 -0.46 -5.82 29.69
C SER A 233 0.05 -7.16 30.21
N VAL A 234 1.34 -7.23 30.52
CA VAL A 234 1.86 -8.28 31.36
C VAL A 234 1.12 -8.08 32.67
N ALA A 235 0.07 -8.87 32.90
CA ALA A 235 -0.54 -8.92 34.22
C ALA A 235 0.63 -9.16 35.20
N PRO A 236 0.76 -8.37 36.28
CA PRO A 236 1.83 -8.57 37.24
C PRO A 236 1.80 -10.04 37.64
N ILE A 237 2.91 -10.74 37.38
CA ILE A 237 3.06 -12.14 37.72
C ILE A 237 2.87 -12.22 39.24
N ASP A 238 1.86 -12.96 39.67
CA ASP A 238 1.61 -13.15 41.09
C ASP A 238 2.83 -13.83 41.73
N GLN A 239 3.11 -13.57 43.01
CA GLN A 239 4.24 -14.21 43.70
C GLN A 239 4.16 -15.74 43.65
N SER A 240 2.94 -16.28 43.58
CA SER A 240 2.68 -17.71 43.40
C SER A 240 3.21 -18.24 42.06
N ASP A 241 2.96 -17.51 40.96
CA ASP A 241 3.43 -17.84 39.62
C ASP A 241 4.96 -17.69 39.49
N GLN A 242 5.56 -16.68 40.14
CA GLN A 242 7.02 -16.57 40.20
C GLN A 242 7.66 -17.76 40.92
N THR A 243 7.07 -18.16 42.05
CA THR A 243 7.57 -19.31 42.83
C THR A 243 7.43 -20.62 42.06
N LEU A 244 6.34 -20.77 41.29
CA LEU A 244 6.13 -21.93 40.42
C LEU A 244 7.17 -21.97 39.29
N ILE A 245 7.46 -20.82 38.66
CA ILE A 245 8.49 -20.73 37.61
C ILE A 245 9.88 -21.05 38.16
N ILE A 246 10.25 -20.52 39.32
CA ILE A 246 11.54 -20.81 39.97
C ILE A 246 11.64 -22.31 40.27
N ARG A 247 10.58 -22.93 40.82
CA ARG A 247 10.56 -24.39 41.05
C ARG A 247 10.70 -25.19 39.76
N MET A 248 10.03 -24.78 38.68
CA MET A 248 10.17 -25.44 37.36
C MET A 248 11.55 -25.25 36.72
N MET A 249 12.34 -24.25 37.15
CA MET A 249 13.72 -24.06 36.73
C MET A 249 14.71 -24.92 37.53
N ASP A 250 14.36 -25.27 38.76
CA ASP A 250 15.19 -26.05 39.70
C ASP A 250 14.93 -27.58 39.61
N GLU A 251 13.94 -28.03 38.83
CA GLU A 251 13.73 -29.45 38.55
C GLU A 251 14.84 -29.97 37.60
N GLU A 252 15.53 -31.07 37.98
CA GLU A 252 16.65 -31.65 37.21
C GLU A 252 16.26 -32.05 35.76
N ASP A 253 14.98 -32.30 35.52
CA ASP A 253 14.40 -32.48 34.20
C ASP A 253 13.61 -31.22 33.79
N GLY A 254 14.30 -30.22 33.22
CA GLY A 254 13.68 -28.96 32.77
C GLY A 254 12.47 -29.13 31.83
N VAL A 255 11.73 -28.03 31.58
CA VAL A 255 10.43 -27.98 30.91
C VAL A 255 10.28 -28.94 29.70
N VAL A 256 9.67 -30.11 29.94
CA VAL A 256 9.40 -31.11 28.89
C VAL A 256 8.12 -30.73 28.13
N ASN A 257 8.17 -29.66 27.33
CA ASN A 257 7.01 -29.19 26.57
C ASN A 257 6.67 -30.04 25.32
N ARG A 258 7.14 -31.29 25.25
CA ARG A 258 6.93 -32.15 24.09
C ARG A 258 6.69 -33.62 24.46
N LYS A 259 5.58 -33.91 25.14
CA LYS A 259 4.97 -35.25 25.07
C LYS A 259 3.48 -35.15 24.71
N LYS A 260 3.15 -35.79 23.58
CA LYS A 260 1.80 -36.03 23.04
C LYS A 260 0.86 -36.44 24.18
N LYS A 261 -0.28 -35.74 24.33
CA LYS A 261 -1.38 -36.12 25.22
C LYS A 261 -1.70 -37.62 25.02
N LYS A 262 -1.39 -38.45 26.02
CA LYS A 262 -2.03 -39.76 26.19
C LYS A 262 -3.33 -39.50 26.96
N ASN A 263 -4.45 -39.96 26.40
CA ASN A 263 -5.75 -39.93 27.05
C ASN A 263 -5.69 -40.70 28.37
N VAL A 264 -5.75 -39.98 29.49
CA VAL A 264 -5.98 -40.56 30.82
C VAL A 264 -7.41 -40.21 31.22
N SER A 265 -8.19 -41.25 31.47
CA SER A 265 -9.57 -41.19 31.95
C SER A 265 -9.64 -40.42 33.28
N LYS A 266 -10.50 -39.39 33.33
CA LYS A 266 -10.81 -38.65 34.57
C LYS A 266 -11.58 -39.58 35.52
N LYS A 267 -10.94 -40.01 36.60
CA LYS A 267 -11.66 -40.43 37.81
C LYS A 267 -12.11 -39.16 38.53
N LYS A 268 -13.43 -39.03 38.73
CA LYS A 268 -14.07 -37.91 39.43
C LYS A 268 -13.80 -38.09 40.91
N GLU A 269 -12.93 -37.28 41.49
CA GLU A 269 -12.71 -37.22 42.94
C GLU A 269 -13.38 -35.95 43.47
N ASP A 270 -14.26 -36.13 44.45
CA ASP A 270 -15.15 -35.10 44.96
C ASP A 270 -14.38 -33.96 45.62
N ARG A 271 -14.72 -32.74 45.20
CA ARG A 271 -14.18 -31.49 45.73
C ARG A 271 -14.80 -31.22 47.10
N ARG A 272 -14.27 -31.82 48.17
CA ARG A 272 -14.57 -31.42 49.55
C ARG A 272 -13.91 -30.07 49.82
N LEU A 273 -14.72 -29.02 49.96
CA LEU A 273 -14.33 -27.72 50.47
C LEU A 273 -13.89 -27.89 51.94
N LEU A 274 -12.59 -27.86 52.21
CA LEU A 274 -12.03 -27.75 53.56
C LEU A 274 -12.14 -26.29 54.01
N ILE A 275 -13.34 -25.89 54.40
CA ILE A 275 -13.50 -24.76 55.31
C ILE A 275 -13.28 -25.36 56.70
N SER A 276 -12.13 -25.08 57.30
CA SER A 276 -11.78 -25.56 58.64
C SER A 276 -12.86 -25.19 59.65
N GLU A 277 -13.42 -26.19 60.32
CA GLU A 277 -14.33 -26.08 61.48
C GLU A 277 -13.73 -25.21 62.63
N ASP A 278 -12.42 -24.96 62.61
CA ASP A 278 -11.70 -24.08 63.53
C ASP A 278 -12.09 -22.58 63.43
N ILE A 279 -12.71 -22.14 62.33
CA ILE A 279 -13.12 -20.74 62.16
C ILE A 279 -14.54 -20.51 62.70
N LEU A 280 -15.42 -21.51 62.63
CA LEU A 280 -16.81 -21.42 63.09
C LEU A 280 -16.93 -21.52 64.62
N SER A 281 -16.07 -22.29 65.29
CA SER A 281 -16.06 -22.37 66.76
C SER A 281 -15.54 -21.10 67.45
N LYS A 282 -14.78 -20.26 66.74
CA LYS A 282 -14.25 -18.99 67.27
C LYS A 282 -15.21 -17.81 67.16
N LEU A 283 -16.31 -17.93 66.42
CA LEU A 283 -17.30 -16.86 66.24
C LEU A 283 -18.53 -16.99 67.15
N GLU A 284 -18.77 -18.16 67.76
CA GLU A 284 -19.89 -18.37 68.70
C GLU A 284 -19.50 -18.15 70.19
N GLY A 285 -18.24 -17.85 70.49
CA GLY A 285 -17.70 -17.79 71.86
C GLY A 285 -17.65 -16.43 72.57
N SER A 286 -18.11 -15.32 71.96
CA SER A 286 -18.02 -13.99 72.58
C SER A 286 -19.39 -13.31 72.74
N SER A 287 -20.10 -13.68 73.81
CA SER A 287 -21.21 -12.90 74.37
C SER A 287 -20.85 -12.49 75.80
N PRO A 288 -20.79 -11.19 76.15
CA PRO A 288 -20.70 -10.76 77.53
C PRO A 288 -22.11 -10.55 78.11
N THR A 289 -22.48 -11.37 79.09
CA THR A 289 -23.58 -11.09 80.03
C THR A 289 -23.13 -10.04 81.05
N SER A 290 -23.85 -8.92 81.13
CA SER A 290 -23.89 -8.09 82.34
C SER A 290 -25.34 -7.70 82.65
N THR A 291 -25.76 -8.15 83.82
CA THR A 291 -27.04 -7.99 84.52
C THR A 291 -27.29 -6.52 84.93
N ILE A 292 -28.54 -6.05 84.85
CA ILE A 292 -29.04 -4.94 85.69
C ILE A 292 -30.30 -5.44 86.41
N HIS A 293 -30.24 -5.40 87.74
CA HIS A 293 -31.34 -5.61 88.67
C HIS A 293 -32.28 -4.38 88.70
N SER A 294 -33.58 -4.66 88.83
CA SER A 294 -34.68 -3.83 89.41
C SER A 294 -34.76 -2.35 89.07
#